data_AF-A0A936RHE1-F1
#
_entry.id   AF-A0A936RHE1-F1
#
_cell.length_a   1.000
_cell.length_b   1.000
_cell.length_c   1.000
_cell.angle_alpha   90.00
_cell.angle_beta   90.00
_cell.angle_gamma   90.00
#
_symmetry.space_group_name_H-M   'P 1'
#
loop_
_entity.id
_entity.type
_entity.pdbx_description
1 polymer ?
#
loop_
_entity_poly.entity_id
_entity_poly.type
_entity_poly.pdbx_seq_one_letter_code
_entity_poly.pdbx_strand_id
1 'polypeptide(L)'
;MRSQQVKPFRKMSPVFITGSLLILLLSVAGCYADKEELLYPGSLQAIDCTTVPASFAADVQPIISGKCAVSGCHDASAAGGVILQNYTQVSSKKDRIHARAVVEKSMPTSGALLPAEIAKIKCWIDAGALNN
;
A
#
# COMPACT_ATOMS: atom_id res chain seq x y z
N MET A 1 3.18 -45.82 -72.71
CA MET A 1 2.38 -44.87 -71.91
C MET A 1 3.06 -44.66 -70.56
N ARG A 2 2.97 -43.45 -70.02
CA ARG A 2 3.93 -42.78 -69.13
C ARG A 2 3.79 -43.27 -67.68
N SER A 3 4.82 -43.90 -67.12
CA SER A 3 4.93 -44.21 -65.70
C SER A 3 5.22 -42.93 -64.92
N GLN A 4 4.25 -42.42 -64.14
CA GLN A 4 4.49 -41.33 -63.20
C GLN A 4 4.90 -41.90 -61.84
N GLN A 5 6.09 -41.48 -61.40
CA GLN A 5 6.68 -41.77 -60.10
C GLN A 5 5.94 -40.97 -59.00
N VAL A 6 5.41 -41.67 -58.00
CA VAL A 6 4.87 -41.05 -56.77
C VAL A 6 6.02 -40.54 -55.90
N LYS A 7 6.04 -39.23 -55.61
CA LYS A 7 7.04 -38.59 -54.73
C LYS A 7 6.70 -38.86 -53.25
N PRO A 8 7.70 -39.08 -52.37
CA PRO A 8 7.44 -39.31 -50.95
C PRO A 8 7.01 -38.03 -50.23
N PHE A 9 6.01 -38.19 -49.36
CA PHE A 9 5.48 -37.14 -48.47
C PHE A 9 6.53 -36.82 -47.39
N ARG A 10 7.15 -35.64 -47.44
CA ARG A 10 8.07 -35.17 -46.39
C ARG A 10 7.27 -34.82 -45.14
N LYS A 11 7.49 -35.57 -44.04
CA LYS A 11 6.97 -35.24 -42.71
C LYS A 11 7.62 -33.96 -42.21
N MET A 12 6.81 -32.95 -41.91
CA MET A 12 7.23 -31.67 -41.37
C MET A 12 7.30 -31.78 -39.83
N SER A 13 8.47 -31.53 -39.26
CA SER A 13 8.73 -31.74 -37.83
C SER A 13 7.92 -30.77 -36.94
N PRO A 14 7.30 -31.24 -35.84
CA PRO A 14 6.38 -30.44 -35.00
C PRO A 14 7.07 -29.34 -34.16
N VAL A 15 8.41 -29.30 -34.19
CA VAL A 15 9.27 -28.42 -33.37
C VAL A 15 9.06 -26.93 -33.67
N PHE A 16 8.63 -26.58 -34.88
CA PHE A 16 8.45 -25.18 -35.28
C PHE A 16 7.13 -24.54 -34.82
N ILE A 17 6.13 -25.34 -34.46
CA ILE A 17 4.80 -24.84 -34.04
C ILE A 17 4.80 -24.51 -32.54
N THR A 18 5.56 -25.26 -31.74
CA THR A 18 5.66 -25.06 -30.29
C THR A 18 6.47 -23.82 -29.90
N GLY A 19 7.42 -23.39 -30.75
CA GLY A 19 8.27 -22.22 -30.48
C GLY A 19 7.52 -20.88 -30.57
N SER A 20 6.61 -20.73 -31.54
CA SER A 20 5.87 -19.48 -31.75
C SER A 20 4.78 -19.23 -30.72
N LEU A 21 4.18 -20.29 -30.13
CA LEU A 21 3.17 -20.15 -29.09
C LEU A 21 3.77 -19.76 -27.73
N LEU A 22 5.00 -20.21 -27.45
CA LEU A 22 5.72 -19.92 -26.20
C LEU A 22 6.25 -18.47 -26.17
N ILE A 23 6.65 -17.92 -27.32
CA ILE A 23 7.17 -16.54 -27.42
C ILE A 23 6.05 -15.49 -27.32
N LEU A 24 4.84 -15.80 -27.79
CA LEU A 24 3.69 -14.88 -27.70
C LEU A 24 3.12 -14.77 -26.28
N LEU A 25 3.35 -15.77 -25.42
CA LEU A 25 2.92 -15.76 -24.01
C LEU A 25 3.84 -14.92 -23.10
N LEU A 26 5.08 -14.64 -23.51
CA LEU A 26 6.02 -13.83 -22.71
C LEU A 26 5.86 -12.32 -22.88
N SER A 27 5.21 -11.84 -23.96
CA SER A 27 5.09 -10.39 -24.23
C SER A 27 3.95 -9.71 -23.48
N VAL A 28 2.97 -10.46 -22.97
CA VAL A 28 1.79 -9.90 -22.28
C VAL A 28 2.04 -9.60 -20.80
N ALA A 29 3.11 -10.13 -20.20
CA ALA A 29 3.45 -9.90 -18.79
C ALA A 29 4.13 -8.54 -18.53
N GLY A 30 4.69 -7.89 -19.56
CA GLY A 30 5.48 -6.66 -19.40
C GLY A 30 4.68 -5.34 -19.44
N CYS A 31 3.46 -5.33 -19.99
CA CYS A 31 2.74 -4.09 -20.32
C CYS A 31 1.54 -3.76 -19.40
N TYR A 32 1.36 -4.48 -18.30
CA TYR A 32 0.27 -4.25 -17.35
C TYR A 32 0.74 -3.71 -15.99
N ALA A 33 2.06 -3.57 -15.80
CA ALA A 33 2.65 -3.23 -14.51
C ALA A 33 2.94 -1.72 -14.32
N ASP A 34 2.62 -0.86 -15.29
CA ASP A 34 3.09 0.52 -15.36
C ASP A 34 1.99 1.59 -15.18
N LYS A 35 0.75 1.23 -14.86
CA LYS A 35 -0.41 2.16 -14.89
C LYS A 35 -1.10 2.43 -13.55
N GLU A 36 -0.78 1.65 -12.53
CA GLU A 36 -1.34 1.80 -11.17
C GLU A 36 -0.87 3.10 -10.49
N GLU A 37 0.30 3.62 -10.87
CA GLU A 37 0.88 4.89 -10.40
C GLU A 37 0.10 6.12 -10.92
N LEU A 38 -0.46 6.05 -12.14
CA LEU A 38 -1.08 7.19 -12.81
C LEU A 38 -2.53 7.45 -12.38
N LEU A 39 -3.21 6.45 -11.80
CA LEU A 39 -4.60 6.58 -11.36
C LEU A 39 -4.74 7.04 -9.89
N TYR A 40 -3.66 6.95 -9.11
CA TYR A 40 -3.66 7.40 -7.72
C TYR A 40 -2.24 7.83 -7.27
N PRO A 41 -1.83 9.09 -7.50
CA PRO A 41 -0.59 9.60 -6.92
C PRO A 41 -0.71 9.58 -5.39
N GLY A 42 -0.16 8.55 -4.74
CA GLY A 42 -0.16 8.39 -3.28
C GLY A 42 -0.43 6.98 -2.73
N SER A 43 -0.58 5.94 -3.57
CA SER A 43 -0.77 4.55 -3.10
C SER A 43 0.50 3.68 -3.16
N LEU A 44 1.56 4.12 -3.86
CA LEU A 44 2.83 3.38 -3.95
C LEU A 44 4.07 4.18 -3.50
N GLN A 45 3.92 5.45 -3.11
CA GLN A 45 5.06 6.20 -2.59
C GLN A 45 5.41 5.68 -1.19
N ALA A 46 6.47 4.88 -1.10
CA ALA A 46 7.05 4.51 0.18
C ALA A 46 7.39 5.80 0.94
N ILE A 47 6.81 5.97 2.13
CA ILE A 47 7.08 7.12 2.98
C ILE A 47 8.51 7.01 3.50
N ASP A 48 9.39 7.88 3.03
CA ASP A 48 10.78 8.01 3.49
C ASP A 48 10.84 8.86 4.77
N CYS A 49 10.95 8.18 5.90
CA CYS A 49 11.00 8.84 7.20
C CYS A 49 12.33 9.54 7.52
N THR A 50 13.35 9.42 6.65
CA THR A 50 14.59 10.20 6.80
C THR A 50 14.40 11.67 6.41
N THR A 51 13.36 11.97 5.62
CA THR A 51 13.03 13.34 5.15
C THR A 51 11.79 13.94 5.82
N VAL A 52 11.07 13.14 6.62
CA VAL A 52 9.86 13.56 7.35
C VAL A 52 10.16 13.58 8.85
N PRO A 53 10.68 14.70 9.39
CA PRO A 53 10.84 14.83 10.83
C PRO A 53 9.47 14.82 11.50
N ALA A 54 9.31 13.99 12.53
CA ALA A 54 8.05 13.87 13.27
C ALA A 54 8.33 13.77 14.77
N SER A 55 7.67 14.64 15.52
CA SER A 55 7.69 14.69 16.99
C SER A 55 6.30 14.40 17.55
N PHE A 56 6.22 13.88 18.76
CA PHE A 56 4.93 13.64 19.38
C PHE A 56 4.20 14.94 19.65
N ALA A 57 4.84 15.89 20.33
CA ALA A 57 4.20 17.10 20.84
C ALA A 57 3.76 18.05 19.72
N ALA A 58 4.60 18.25 18.68
CA ALA A 58 4.31 19.23 17.64
C ALA A 58 3.57 18.63 16.43
N ASP A 59 3.72 17.33 16.14
CA ASP A 59 3.14 16.73 14.93
C ASP A 59 2.02 15.73 15.24
N VAL A 60 2.29 14.72 16.07
CA VAL A 60 1.33 13.59 16.26
C VAL A 60 0.18 13.95 17.17
N GLN A 61 0.45 14.56 18.33
CA GLN A 61 -0.57 14.89 19.31
C GLN A 61 -1.66 15.81 18.72
N PRO A 62 -1.35 16.87 17.95
CA PRO A 62 -2.37 17.70 17.30
C PRO A 62 -3.28 16.92 16.33
N ILE A 63 -2.70 15.98 15.56
CA ILE A 63 -3.48 15.12 14.66
C ILE A 63 -4.41 14.22 15.46
N ILE A 64 -3.88 13.54 16.49
CA ILE A 64 -4.66 12.66 17.34
C ILE A 64 -5.78 13.43 18.05
N SER A 65 -5.49 14.59 18.65
CA SER A 65 -6.50 15.39 19.35
C SER A 65 -7.57 15.95 18.42
N GLY A 66 -7.20 16.29 17.18
CA GLY A 66 -8.13 16.90 16.22
C GLY A 66 -8.96 15.92 15.42
N LYS A 67 -8.51 14.66 15.27
CA LYS A 67 -9.10 13.69 14.34
C LYS A 67 -9.48 12.36 14.97
N CYS A 68 -8.86 11.98 16.09
CA CYS A 68 -9.07 10.68 16.73
C CYS A 68 -9.75 10.85 18.09
N ALA A 69 -9.13 11.60 19.00
CA ALA A 69 -9.61 11.87 20.36
C ALA A 69 -10.68 12.98 20.39
N VAL A 70 -11.67 12.83 19.51
CA VAL A 70 -12.86 13.69 19.44
C VAL A 70 -13.99 13.07 20.26
N SER A 71 -14.95 13.93 20.63
CA SER A 71 -16.10 13.56 21.48
C SER A 71 -16.80 12.29 20.99
N GLY A 72 -16.85 11.26 21.84
CA GLY A 72 -17.52 9.99 21.60
C GLY A 72 -16.71 8.95 20.81
N CYS A 73 -15.52 9.28 20.31
CA CYS A 73 -14.70 8.36 19.50
C CYS A 73 -13.50 7.78 20.27
N HIS A 74 -12.49 8.60 20.57
CA HIS A 74 -11.29 8.19 21.32
C HIS A 74 -10.90 9.19 22.42
N ASP A 75 -11.86 9.97 22.89
CA ASP A 75 -11.74 10.81 24.06
C ASP A 75 -12.19 10.05 25.33
N ALA A 76 -12.27 10.73 26.47
CA ALA A 76 -12.73 10.13 27.72
C ALA A 76 -14.19 9.64 27.68
N SER A 77 -15.01 10.11 26.72
CA SER A 77 -16.39 9.68 26.53
C SER A 77 -16.55 8.52 25.53
N ALA A 78 -15.45 8.00 24.98
CA ALA A 78 -15.45 6.91 24.01
C ALA A 78 -16.16 5.65 24.52
N ALA A 79 -17.26 5.26 23.87
CA ALA A 79 -18.02 4.06 24.22
C ALA A 79 -17.18 2.76 24.10
N GLY A 80 -16.19 2.75 23.22
CA GLY A 80 -15.28 1.61 23.01
C GLY A 80 -14.11 1.53 24.00
N GLY A 81 -14.00 2.46 24.95
CA GLY A 81 -12.98 2.44 26.01
C GLY A 81 -11.53 2.69 25.56
N VAL A 82 -11.29 2.99 24.29
CA VAL A 82 -9.97 3.36 23.77
C VAL A 82 -9.82 4.87 23.83
N ILE A 83 -9.06 5.35 24.81
CA ILE A 83 -8.76 6.77 25.02
C ILE A 83 -7.38 7.08 24.44
N LEU A 84 -7.24 8.17 23.67
CA LEU A 84 -6.02 8.59 22.97
C LEU A 84 -5.66 10.07 23.26
N GLN A 85 -5.80 10.53 24.50
CA GLN A 85 -5.65 11.95 24.86
C GLN A 85 -4.22 12.36 25.24
N ASN A 86 -3.36 11.41 25.63
CA ASN A 86 -1.99 11.69 26.06
C ASN A 86 -0.97 10.72 25.46
N TYR A 87 0.31 11.03 25.63
CA TYR A 87 1.42 10.23 25.13
C TYR A 87 1.32 8.75 25.51
N THR A 88 1.13 8.43 26.79
CA THR A 88 1.08 7.04 27.27
C THR A 88 -0.02 6.25 26.58
N GLN A 89 -1.20 6.88 26.43
CA GLN A 89 -2.34 6.29 25.75
C GLN A 89 -2.05 6.06 24.26
N VAL A 90 -1.55 7.07 23.55
CA VAL A 90 -1.24 7.00 22.11
C VAL A 90 -0.12 5.99 21.83
N SER A 91 1.00 6.09 22.52
CA SER A 91 2.16 5.20 22.36
C SER A 91 1.81 3.74 22.66
N SER A 92 0.98 3.47 23.69
CA SER A 92 0.51 2.10 23.99
C SER A 92 -0.37 1.48 22.90
N LYS A 93 -0.90 2.31 21.99
CA LYS A 93 -1.77 1.89 20.87
C LYS A 93 -1.13 2.10 19.51
N LYS A 94 0.16 2.45 19.44
CA LYS A 94 0.86 2.80 18.19
C LYS A 94 0.66 1.78 17.07
N ASP A 95 0.73 0.49 17.35
CA ASP A 95 0.61 -0.56 16.31
C ASP A 95 -0.83 -0.63 15.78
N ARG A 96 -1.83 -0.43 16.65
CA ARG A 96 -3.23 -0.38 16.26
C ARG A 96 -3.53 0.90 15.48
N ILE A 97 -2.95 2.03 15.87
CA ILE A 97 -3.05 3.30 15.15
C ILE A 97 -2.42 3.13 13.75
N HIS A 98 -1.24 2.54 13.66
CA HIS A 98 -0.59 2.24 12.39
C HIS A 98 -1.47 1.37 11.49
N ALA A 99 -1.98 0.25 12.00
CA ALA A 99 -2.86 -0.62 11.23
C ALA A 99 -4.11 0.12 10.71
N ARG A 100 -4.83 0.82 11.60
CA ARG A 100 -6.16 1.37 11.28
C ARG A 100 -6.12 2.70 10.55
N ALA A 101 -5.21 3.61 10.91
CA ALA A 101 -5.15 4.97 10.37
C ALA A 101 -4.12 5.13 9.24
N VAL A 102 -3.01 4.38 9.27
CA VAL A 102 -1.93 4.49 8.27
C VAL A 102 -2.13 3.48 7.13
N VAL A 103 -2.29 2.19 7.47
CA VAL A 103 -2.35 1.11 6.47
C VAL A 103 -3.75 0.94 5.89
N GLU A 104 -4.73 0.62 6.73
CA GLU A 104 -6.10 0.35 6.30
C GLU A 104 -6.88 1.64 5.97
N LYS A 105 -6.45 2.78 6.51
CA LYS A 105 -7.14 4.08 6.37
C LYS A 105 -8.63 4.01 6.77
N SER A 106 -8.96 3.09 7.68
CA SER A 106 -10.31 2.84 8.19
C SER A 106 -10.67 3.72 9.39
N MET A 107 -9.70 4.48 9.90
CA MET A 107 -9.89 5.52 10.91
C MET A 107 -9.22 6.82 10.46
N PRO A 108 -9.84 7.99 10.70
CA PRO A 108 -11.16 8.19 11.33
C PRO A 108 -12.35 7.68 10.51
N THR A 109 -13.49 7.40 11.16
CA THR A 109 -14.73 6.98 10.48
C THR A 109 -15.32 8.07 9.58
N SER A 110 -14.98 9.34 9.83
CA SER A 110 -15.37 10.48 9.01
C SER A 110 -14.61 10.59 7.68
N GLY A 111 -13.59 9.75 7.47
CA GLY A 111 -12.73 9.79 6.30
C GLY A 111 -11.26 9.62 6.67
N ALA A 112 -10.47 9.09 5.73
CA ALA A 112 -9.04 8.86 5.90
C ALA A 112 -8.28 10.17 6.19
N LEU A 113 -7.16 10.03 6.91
CA LEU A 113 -6.21 11.13 7.13
C LEU A 113 -5.58 11.59 5.81
N LEU A 114 -5.13 12.85 5.80
CA LEU A 114 -4.35 13.38 4.69
C LEU A 114 -3.00 12.66 4.58
N PRO A 115 -2.43 12.53 3.37
CA PRO A 115 -1.13 11.88 3.18
C PRO A 115 -0.01 12.43 4.07
N ALA A 116 0.02 13.75 4.30
CA ALA A 116 0.99 14.39 5.18
C ALA A 116 0.79 13.98 6.66
N GLU A 117 -0.45 13.86 7.13
CA GLU A 117 -0.78 13.42 8.49
C GLU A 117 -0.40 11.93 8.68
N ILE A 118 -0.70 11.09 7.69
CA ILE A 118 -0.28 9.68 7.65
C ILE A 118 1.25 9.57 7.74
N ALA A 119 1.98 10.38 6.96
CA ALA A 119 3.43 10.38 6.98
C ALA A 119 4.00 10.76 8.36
N LYS A 120 3.45 11.78 9.03
CA LYS A 120 3.87 12.17 10.38
C LYS A 120 3.65 11.07 11.40
N ILE A 121 2.47 10.44 11.41
CA ILE A 121 2.17 9.34 12.34
C ILE A 121 3.08 8.15 12.06
N LYS A 122 3.21 7.73 10.79
CA LYS A 122 4.08 6.61 10.42
C LYS A 122 5.52 6.85 10.84
N CYS A 123 6.07 8.01 10.50
CA CYS A 123 7.48 8.30 10.77
C CYS A 123 7.79 8.49 12.24
N TRP A 124 6.84 9.01 13.03
CA TRP A 124 6.97 9.00 14.48
C TRP A 124 6.99 7.57 15.05
N ILE A 125 6.15 6.67 14.55
CA ILE A 125 6.14 5.25 14.97
C ILE A 125 7.45 4.56 14.60
N ASP A 126 7.92 4.76 13.36
CA ASP A 126 9.18 4.19 12.86
C ASP A 126 10.40 4.71 13.61
N ALA A 127 10.36 5.97 14.07
CA ALA A 127 11.38 6.56 14.93
C ALA A 127 11.33 6.07 16.39
N GLY A 128 10.47 5.12 16.71
CA GLY A 128 10.35 4.51 18.05
C GLY A 128 9.26 5.10 18.93
N ALA A 129 8.33 5.90 18.38
CA ALA A 129 7.23 6.53 19.09
C ALA A 129 7.69 7.36 20.31
N LEU A 130 8.71 8.20 20.10
CA LEU A 130 9.35 9.01 21.15
C LEU A 130 8.39 10.06 21.74
N ASN A 131 8.56 10.39 23.02
CA ASN A 131 7.86 11.51 23.66
C ASN A 131 8.70 12.78 23.53
N ASN A 132 8.65 13.43 22.37
CA ASN A 132 9.47 14.58 22.00
C ASN A 132 8.67 15.72 21.38
#